data_AF-A0A920K513-F1
#
_entry.id   AF-A0A920K513-F1
#
_cell.length_a   1.000
_cell.length_b   1.000
_cell.length_c   1.000
_cell.angle_alpha   90.00
_cell.angle_beta   90.00
_cell.angle_gamma   90.00
#
_symmetry.space_group_name_H-M   'P 1'
#
loop_
_entity.id
_entity.type
_entity.pdbx_description
1 polymer ?
#
loop_
_entity_poly.entity_id
_entity_poly.type
_entity_poly.pdbx_seq_one_letter_code
_entity_poly.pdbx_strand_id
1 'polypeptide(L)'
;MILRDDLKVIAQRIPHQSRVLDLGCGDGSLIKWLELEKECKCYGVEISSDKVLQCMEKKVNVIQADIEEGLSILDNNKFDVVVLSQALQATLKTEIVLKNK
;
A
#
# COMPACT_ATOMS: atom_id res chain seq x y z
N MET A 1 5.90 17.51 1.30
CA MET A 1 5.05 16.95 0.22
C MET A 1 3.60 17.15 0.63
N ILE A 2 2.71 17.63 -0.27
CA ILE A 2 1.28 17.80 0.07
C ILE A 2 0.58 16.47 -0.19
N LEU A 3 0.11 15.83 0.88
CA LEU A 3 -0.67 14.60 0.81
C LEU A 3 -2.17 14.93 0.79
N ARG A 4 -2.99 14.13 0.07
CA ARG A 4 -4.46 14.24 0.07
C ARG A 4 -4.98 14.07 1.52
N ASP A 5 -6.02 14.80 1.90
CA ASP A 5 -6.39 14.91 3.33
C ASP A 5 -6.86 13.60 3.96
N ASP A 6 -7.54 12.75 3.21
CA ASP A 6 -7.92 11.39 3.65
C ASP A 6 -6.68 10.50 3.88
N LEU A 7 -5.68 10.57 3.01
CA LEU A 7 -4.42 9.86 3.17
C LEU A 7 -3.64 10.35 4.39
N LYS A 8 -3.75 11.64 4.77
CA LYS A 8 -3.16 12.15 6.02
C LYS A 8 -3.79 11.48 7.24
N VAL A 9 -5.11 11.26 7.25
CA VAL A 9 -5.80 10.60 8.37
C VAL A 9 -5.31 9.17 8.54
N ILE A 10 -5.15 8.43 7.43
CA ILE A 10 -4.55 7.09 7.44
C ILE A 10 -3.12 7.16 7.96
N ALA A 11 -2.30 8.04 7.38
CA ALA A 11 -0.89 8.17 7.71
C ALA A 11 -0.68 8.47 9.20
N GLN A 12 -1.51 9.31 9.82
CA GLN A 12 -1.44 9.63 11.25
C GLN A 12 -1.60 8.40 12.15
N ARG A 13 -2.39 7.40 11.75
CA ARG A 13 -2.64 6.18 12.53
C ARG A 13 -1.53 5.14 12.42
N ILE A 14 -0.62 5.28 11.46
CA ILE A 14 0.48 4.35 11.23
C ILE A 14 1.63 4.66 12.21
N PRO A 15 2.10 3.69 13.02
CA PRO A 15 3.24 3.92 13.91
C PRO A 15 4.54 4.21 13.14
N HIS A 16 5.42 5.01 13.71
CA HIS A 16 6.75 5.26 13.14
C HIS A 16 7.53 3.96 12.97
N GLN A 17 8.42 3.92 11.98
CA GLN A 17 9.33 2.80 11.69
C GLN A 17 8.65 1.45 11.41
N SER A 18 7.34 1.45 11.17
CA SER A 18 6.57 0.25 10.84
C SER A 18 6.94 -0.30 9.46
N ARG A 19 6.78 -1.60 9.28
CA ARG A 19 6.75 -2.25 7.96
C ARG A 19 5.32 -2.19 7.44
N VAL A 20 5.10 -1.46 6.34
CA VAL A 20 3.77 -1.16 5.81
C VAL A 20 3.59 -1.78 4.43
N LEU A 21 2.46 -2.44 4.22
CA LEU A 21 1.99 -2.86 2.90
C LEU A 21 0.77 -2.04 2.51
N ASP A 22 0.82 -1.31 1.41
CA ASP A 22 -0.31 -0.53 0.88
C ASP A 22 -0.90 -1.23 -0.36
N LEU A 23 -2.11 -1.74 -0.22
CA LEU A 23 -2.85 -2.47 -1.25
C LEU A 23 -3.72 -1.51 -2.05
N GLY A 24 -3.47 -1.42 -3.35
CA GLY A 24 -4.02 -0.37 -4.20
C GLY A 24 -3.34 0.97 -3.91
N CYS A 25 -2.00 0.97 -3.91
CA CYS A 25 -1.21 2.13 -3.49
C CYS A 25 -1.31 3.33 -4.45
N GLY A 26 -1.95 3.15 -5.62
CA GLY A 26 -2.11 4.19 -6.61
C GLY A 26 -0.76 4.74 -7.06
N ASP A 27 -0.59 6.05 -6.97
CA ASP A 27 0.63 6.72 -7.42
C ASP A 27 1.78 6.71 -6.38
N GLY A 28 1.61 5.99 -5.27
CA GLY A 28 2.62 5.83 -4.22
C GLY A 28 2.76 7.02 -3.28
N SER A 29 1.85 8.01 -3.32
CA SER A 29 1.97 9.21 -2.49
C SER A 29 1.94 8.94 -0.98
N LEU A 30 1.08 8.02 -0.53
CA LEU A 30 1.02 7.63 0.89
C LEU A 30 2.33 6.95 1.31
N ILE A 31 2.80 5.98 0.53
CA ILE A 31 4.06 5.28 0.79
C ILE A 31 5.20 6.29 0.90
N LYS A 32 5.34 7.18 -0.09
CA LYS A 32 6.44 8.13 -0.11
C LYS A 32 6.45 9.05 1.10
N TRP A 33 5.28 9.48 1.53
CA TRP A 33 5.12 10.28 2.73
C TRP A 33 5.52 9.51 3.98
N LEU A 34 5.10 8.25 4.13
CA LEU A 34 5.43 7.41 5.28
C LEU A 34 6.93 7.10 5.38
N GLU A 35 7.60 6.87 4.26
CA GLU A 35 9.06 6.68 4.22
C GLU A 35 9.80 7.92 4.71
N LEU A 36 9.38 9.11 4.25
CA LEU A 36 10.07 10.37 4.56
C LEU A 36 9.77 10.89 5.96
N GLU A 37 8.51 10.85 6.39
CA GLU A 37 8.05 11.53 7.61
C GLU A 37 7.97 10.59 8.82
N LYS A 38 7.88 9.28 8.57
CA LYS A 38 7.72 8.26 9.63
C LYS A 38 8.79 7.19 9.63
N GLU A 39 9.77 7.25 8.72
CA GLU A 39 10.84 6.25 8.58
C GLU A 39 10.30 4.82 8.39
N CYS A 40 9.07 4.69 7.86
CA CYS A 40 8.47 3.39 7.62
C CYS A 40 9.16 2.67 6.46
N LYS A 41 9.18 1.34 6.52
CA LYS A 41 9.59 0.48 5.39
C LYS A 41 8.34 0.05 4.64
N CYS A 42 8.13 0.61 3.46
CA CYS A 42 6.86 0.50 2.76
C CYS A 42 6.98 -0.28 1.46
N TYR A 43 5.92 -1.02 1.12
CA TYR A 43 5.76 -1.71 -0.17
C TYR A 43 4.33 -1.46 -0.68
N GLY A 44 4.19 -1.25 -1.98
CA GLY A 44 2.92 -1.06 -2.65
C GLY A 44 2.52 -2.24 -3.54
N VAL A 45 1.22 -2.49 -3.66
CA VAL A 45 0.65 -3.33 -4.71
C VAL A 45 -0.32 -2.49 -5.53
N GLU A 46 -0.18 -2.50 -6.85
CA GLU A 46 -1.03 -1.74 -7.76
C GLU A 46 -1.24 -2.52 -9.07
N ILE A 47 -2.46 -2.53 -9.59
CA ILE A 47 -2.80 -3.25 -10.82
C ILE A 47 -2.53 -2.41 -12.07
N SER A 48 -2.68 -1.08 -11.96
CA SER A 48 -2.54 -0.13 -13.06
C SER A 48 -1.08 0.14 -13.43
N SER A 49 -0.68 -0.22 -14.65
CA SER A 49 0.66 0.04 -15.19
C SER A 49 1.07 1.52 -15.11
N ASP A 50 0.15 2.44 -15.40
CA ASP A 50 0.44 3.89 -15.35
C ASP A 50 0.76 4.37 -13.93
N LYS A 51 0.10 3.78 -12.94
CA LYS A 51 0.31 4.09 -11.52
C LYS A 51 1.57 3.44 -10.97
N VAL A 52 1.90 2.23 -11.43
CA VAL A 52 3.19 1.58 -11.18
C VAL A 52 4.34 2.44 -11.71
N LEU A 53 4.24 2.97 -12.93
CA LEU A 53 5.25 3.87 -13.49
C LEU A 53 5.44 5.12 -12.61
N GLN A 54 4.36 5.75 -12.16
CA GLN A 54 4.41 6.90 -11.24
C GLN A 54 5.07 6.55 -9.89
N CYS A 55 4.86 5.34 -9.38
CA CYS A 55 5.54 4.86 -8.17
C CYS A 55 7.05 4.73 -8.40
N MET A 56 7.45 4.16 -9.55
CA MET A 56 8.86 4.01 -9.90
C MET A 56 9.57 5.36 -10.02
N GLU A 57 8.94 6.36 -10.65
CA GLU A 57 9.44 7.73 -10.74
C GLU A 57 9.68 8.34 -9.35
N LYS A 58 8.82 8.03 -8.37
CA LYS A 58 8.93 8.47 -6.96
C LYS A 58 9.89 7.60 -6.13
N LYS A 59 10.51 6.59 -6.73
CA LYS A 59 11.38 5.59 -6.08
C LYS A 59 10.66 4.84 -4.96
N VAL A 60 9.38 4.54 -5.18
CA VAL A 60 8.56 3.72 -4.28
C VAL A 60 8.68 2.26 -4.71
N ASN A 61 8.85 1.37 -3.73
CA ASN A 61 8.87 -0.07 -4.00
C ASN A 61 7.45 -0.56 -4.27
N VAL A 62 7.18 -0.99 -5.50
CA VAL A 62 5.85 -1.39 -5.96
C VAL A 62 5.90 -2.71 -6.72
N ILE A 63 4.89 -3.55 -6.51
CA ILE A 63 4.66 -4.78 -7.26
C ILE A 63 3.39 -4.59 -8.09
N GLN A 64 3.48 -4.87 -9.39
CA GLN A 64 2.30 -4.90 -10.24
C GLN A 64 1.61 -6.26 -10.09
N ALA A 65 0.42 -6.26 -9.48
CA ALA A 65 -0.36 -7.48 -9.28
C ALA A 65 -1.84 -7.16 -9.07
N ASP A 66 -2.70 -8.14 -9.39
CA ASP A 66 -4.10 -8.13 -9.01
C ASP A 66 -4.27 -8.73 -7.62
N ILE A 67 -4.82 -7.93 -6.70
CA ILE A 67 -5.08 -8.36 -5.32
C ILE A 67 -6.20 -9.40 -5.27
N GLU A 68 -7.12 -9.41 -6.23
CA GLU A 68 -8.24 -10.36 -6.30
C GLU A 68 -7.79 -11.78 -6.70
N GLU A 69 -6.69 -11.89 -7.47
CA GLU A 69 -6.05 -13.16 -7.79
C GLU A 69 -5.26 -13.75 -6.60
N GLY A 70 -5.11 -12.96 -5.54
CA GLY A 70 -4.45 -13.33 -4.29
C GLY A 70 -3.01 -12.81 -4.20
N LEU A 71 -2.54 -12.68 -2.96
CA LEU A 71 -1.25 -12.08 -2.63
C LEU A 71 -0.19 -13.12 -2.27
N SER A 72 -0.22 -14.31 -2.88
CA SER A 72 0.70 -15.40 -2.54
C SER A 72 2.18 -15.07 -2.79
N ILE A 73 2.46 -14.03 -3.57
CA ILE A 73 3.82 -13.49 -3.77
C ILE A 73 4.34 -12.73 -2.55
N LEU A 74 3.47 -12.31 -1.63
CA LEU A 74 3.81 -11.60 -0.41
C LEU A 74 3.91 -12.60 0.74
N ASP A 75 5.08 -12.67 1.37
CA ASP A 75 5.27 -13.50 2.56
C ASP A 75 4.41 -12.97 3.73
N ASN A 76 3.50 -13.83 4.22
CA ASN A 76 2.45 -13.51 5.19
C ASN A 76 2.89 -12.90 6.54
N ASN A 77 4.18 -12.91 6.91
CA ASN A 77 4.67 -12.50 8.24
C ASN A 77 5.62 -11.29 8.24
N LYS A 78 5.56 -10.41 7.22
CA LYS A 78 6.56 -9.34 7.06
C LYS A 78 6.07 -7.92 7.36
N PHE A 79 4.79 -7.69 7.64
CA PHE A 79 4.24 -6.34 7.79
C PHE A 79 3.58 -6.13 9.15
N ASP A 80 3.81 -4.96 9.73
CA ASP A 80 3.19 -4.53 11.00
C ASP A 80 1.84 -3.85 10.74
N VAL A 81 1.69 -3.22 9.57
CA VAL A 81 0.46 -2.56 9.12
C VAL A 81 0.17 -2.89 7.66
N VAL A 82 -1.09 -3.23 7.37
CA VAL A 82 -1.61 -3.34 6.00
C VAL A 82 -2.67 -2.26 5.80
N VAL A 83 -2.53 -1.48 4.73
CA VAL A 83 -3.43 -0.39 4.36
C VAL A 83 -4.22 -0.79 3.12
N LEU A 84 -5.56 -0.63 3.18
CA LEU A 84 -6.44 -0.62 2.00
C LEU A 84 -7.02 0.77 1.86
N SER A 85 -6.27 1.70 1.26
CA SER A 85 -6.66 3.10 1.16
C SER A 85 -7.60 3.40 -0.03
N GLN A 86 -7.45 2.66 -1.13
CA GLN A 86 -8.25 2.86 -2.36
C GLN A 86 -8.88 1.56 -2.90
N ALA A 87 -8.60 0.41 -2.29
CA ALA A 87 -9.03 -0.89 -2.79
C ALA A 87 -10.47 -1.30 -2.41
N LEU A 88 -11.15 -0.61 -1.48
CA LEU A 88 -12.46 -1.04 -0.99
C LEU A 88 -13.60 -0.87 -2.02
N GLN A 89 -13.47 0.06 -2.98
CA GLN A 89 -14.46 0.23 -4.06
C GLN A 89 -14.25 -0.75 -5.23
N ALA A 90 -13.14 -1.49 -5.25
CA ALA A 90 -12.83 -2.46 -6.31
C ALA A 90 -12.96 -3.93 -5.88
N THR A 91 -12.94 -4.23 -4.56
CA THR A 91 -12.90 -5.62 -4.07
C THR A 91 -14.29 -6.17 -3.79
N LEU A 92 -14.86 -6.89 -4.76
CA LEU A 92 -16.09 -7.69 -4.58
C LEU A 92 -15.87 -8.92 -3.68
N LYS A 93 -14.63 -9.21 -3.28
CA LYS A 93 -14.21 -10.39 -2.49
C LYS A 93 -13.27 -10.04 -1.33
N THR A 94 -13.65 -9.10 -0.47
CA THR A 94 -12.89 -8.72 0.75
C THR A 94 -12.51 -9.92 1.63
N GLU A 95 -13.29 -11.01 1.60
CA GLU A 95 -13.04 -12.23 2.39
C GLU A 95 -11.80 -13.04 1.97
N ILE A 96 -11.31 -12.93 0.73
CA ILE A 96 -10.16 -13.71 0.26
C ILE A 96 -8.84 -13.08 0.71
N VAL A 97 -8.79 -11.75 0.75
CA VAL A 97 -7.57 -10.98 1.03
C VAL A 97 -7.19 -11.00 2.52
N LEU A 98 -8.17 -11.07 3.42
CA LEU A 98 -7.96 -10.93 4.87
C LEU A 98 -7.98 -12.26 5.65
N LYS A 99 -8.00 -13.42 4.97
CA LYS A 99 -7.97 -14.71 5.67
C LYS A 99 -6.59 -14.99 6.24
N ASN A 100 -6.42 -14.63 7.50
CA ASN A 100 -5.43 -15.20 8.40
C ASN A 100 -5.53 -16.74 8.35
N LYS A 101 -4.42 -17.40 8.07
CA LYS A 101 -4.15 -18.74 8.61
C LYS A 101 -3.14 -18.59 9.72
#